data_AF-A0A7V5FML2-F1
#
_entry.id   AF-A0A7V5FML2-F1
#
_cell.length_a   1.000
_cell.length_b   1.000
_cell.length_c   1.000
_cell.angle_alpha   90.00
_cell.angle_beta   90.00
_cell.angle_gamma   90.00
#
_symmetry.space_group_name_H-M   'P 1'
#
loop_
_entity.id
_entity.type
_entity.pdbx_description
1 polymer ?
#
loop_
_entity_poly.entity_id
_entity_poly.type
_entity_poly.pdbx_seq_one_letter_code
_entity_poly.pdbx_strand_id
1 'polypeptide(L)'
;MIKLKDILLATLGAVLAVSAVFIFIRRADVAAGIFFGAVIGMVNFLFLQVSVKALVAPAGAAAGKNYLVKRLAAYFGRFLAKLLLLAVLLFVLVKLLAVNWLGILLGLLLATAVYMVQVMRKRK
;
A
#
# COMPACT_ATOMS: atom_id res chain seq x y z
N MET A 1 1.72 3.73 -18.56
CA MET A 1 0.92 3.20 -17.41
C MET A 1 1.65 2.02 -16.77
N ILE A 2 1.96 2.02 -15.46
CA ILE A 2 2.53 0.83 -14.78
C ILE A 2 1.47 -0.27 -14.78
N LYS A 3 1.78 -1.48 -15.30
CA LYS A 3 0.81 -2.57 -15.30
C LYS A 3 0.80 -3.14 -13.88
N LEU A 4 -0.40 -3.33 -13.32
CA LEU A 4 -0.60 -3.85 -11.97
C LEU A 4 0.20 -5.14 -11.71
N LYS A 5 0.26 -6.01 -12.74
CA LYS A 5 1.04 -7.25 -12.72
C LYS A 5 2.53 -7.06 -12.48
N ASP A 6 3.13 -5.99 -13.00
CA ASP A 6 4.56 -5.73 -12.87
C ASP A 6 4.90 -5.30 -11.43
N ILE A 7 4.01 -4.55 -10.77
CA ILE A 7 4.14 -4.19 -9.35
C ILE A 7 3.92 -5.41 -8.47
N LEU A 8 2.91 -6.24 -8.78
CA LEU A 8 2.64 -7.46 -8.01
C LEU A 8 3.84 -8.41 -8.03
N LEU A 9 4.40 -8.68 -9.21
CA LEU A 9 5.56 -9.57 -9.35
C LEU A 9 6.79 -9.02 -8.64
N ALA A 10 7.07 -7.72 -8.76
CA ALA A 10 8.22 -7.10 -8.09
C ALA A 10 8.06 -7.10 -6.56
N THR A 11 6.87 -6.80 -6.06
CA THR A 11 6.60 -6.80 -4.61
C THR A 11 6.64 -8.22 -4.06
N LEU A 12 6.03 -9.20 -4.73
CA LEU A 12 6.11 -10.61 -4.33
C LEU A 12 7.54 -11.13 -4.35
N GLY A 13 8.31 -10.82 -5.40
CA GLY A 13 9.72 -11.20 -5.48
C GLY A 13 10.57 -10.59 -4.38
N ALA A 14 10.36 -9.30 -4.08
CA ALA A 14 11.05 -8.62 -2.98
C ALA A 14 10.67 -9.21 -1.62
N VAL A 15 9.38 -9.47 -1.38
CA VAL A 15 8.90 -10.07 -0.14
C VAL A 15 9.46 -11.48 0.05
N LEU A 16 9.46 -12.31 -1.00
CA LEU A 16 10.06 -13.66 -0.93
C LEU A 16 11.56 -13.60 -0.65
N ALA A 17 12.29 -12.70 -1.31
CA ALA A 17 13.73 -12.53 -1.10
C ALA A 17 14.05 -12.07 0.33
N VAL A 18 13.33 -11.08 0.86
CA VAL A 18 13.56 -10.57 2.22
C VAL A 18 13.10 -11.60 3.26
N SER A 19 11.93 -12.22 3.08
CA SER A 19 11.43 -13.26 3.98
C SER A 19 12.35 -14.48 4.03
N ALA A 20 12.97 -14.88 2.92
CA ALA A 20 13.95 -15.97 2.91
C ALA A 20 15.13 -15.68 3.85
N VAL A 21 15.66 -14.45 3.86
CA VAL A 21 16.75 -14.03 4.76
C VAL A 21 16.34 -14.18 6.23
N PHE A 22 15.11 -13.80 6.59
CA PHE A 22 14.63 -13.90 7.98
C PHE A 22 14.29 -15.33 8.42
N ILE A 23 13.97 -16.22 7.48
CA ILE A 23 13.84 -17.65 7.76
C ILE A 23 15.20 -18.24 8.18
N PHE A 24 16.30 -17.85 7.53
CA PHE A 24 17.66 -18.29 7.93
C PHE A 24 18.07 -17.77 9.32
N ILE A 25 17.53 -16.63 9.76
CA ILE A 25 17.82 -16.04 11.08
C ILE A 25 16.84 -16.56 12.16
N ARG A 26 16.00 -17.57 11.84
CA ARG A 26 14.97 -18.15 12.73
C ARG A 26 13.99 -17.12 13.32
N ARG A 27 13.76 -16.01 12.62
CA ARG A 27 12.84 -14.92 13.01
C ARG A 27 11.60 -14.94 12.11
N ALA A 28 10.88 -16.05 12.14
CA ALA A 28 9.70 -16.26 11.29
C ALA A 28 8.56 -15.27 11.60
N ASP A 29 8.50 -14.77 12.83
CA ASP A 29 7.62 -13.69 13.29
C ASP A 29 7.84 -12.38 12.52
N VAL A 30 9.11 -12.09 12.17
CA VAL A 30 9.48 -10.90 11.39
C VAL A 30 9.14 -11.09 9.90
N ALA A 31 9.36 -12.29 9.36
CA ALA A 31 9.00 -12.62 7.98
C ALA A 31 7.49 -12.48 7.71
N ALA A 32 6.66 -12.95 8.65
CA ALA A 32 5.21 -12.74 8.59
C ALA A 32 4.86 -11.24 8.58
N GLY A 33 5.50 -10.45 9.45
CA GLY A 33 5.34 -9.00 9.48
C GLY A 33 5.71 -8.33 8.16
N ILE A 34 6.81 -8.74 7.53
CA ILE A 34 7.26 -8.20 6.23
C ILE A 34 6.22 -8.47 5.15
N PHE A 35 5.67 -9.68 5.10
CA PHE A 35 4.62 -10.02 4.15
C PHE A 35 3.37 -9.15 4.34
N PHE A 36 2.84 -9.08 5.57
CA PHE A 36 1.64 -8.28 5.85
C PHE A 36 1.89 -6.78 5.62
N GLY A 37 3.04 -6.25 6.05
CA GLY A 37 3.42 -4.86 5.82
C GLY A 37 3.52 -4.52 4.33
N ALA A 38 4.08 -5.42 3.53
CA ALA A 38 4.19 -5.22 2.09
C ALA A 38 2.82 -5.25 1.38
N VAL A 39 1.93 -6.16 1.79
CA VAL A 39 0.54 -6.21 1.29
C VAL A 39 -0.21 -4.93 1.65
N ILE A 40 -0.13 -4.48 2.91
CA ILE A 40 -0.76 -3.24 3.38
C ILE A 40 -0.24 -2.05 2.57
N GLY A 41 1.09 -1.93 2.44
CA GLY A 41 1.72 -0.86 1.66
C GLY A 41 1.26 -0.85 0.20
N MET A 42 1.20 -2.03 -0.42
CA MET A 42 0.77 -2.18 -1.81
C MET A 42 -0.69 -1.80 -2.03
N VAL A 43 -1.61 -2.25 -1.16
CA VAL A 43 -3.03 -1.85 -1.20
C VAL A 43 -3.16 -0.33 -1.04
N ASN A 44 -2.35 0.27 -0.16
CA ASN A 44 -2.34 1.71 0.04
C ASN A 44 -1.87 2.47 -1.21
N PHE A 45 -0.77 2.03 -1.85
CA PHE A 45 -0.27 2.65 -3.09
C PHE A 45 -1.25 2.54 -4.26
N LEU A 46 -1.92 1.39 -4.42
CA LEU A 46 -2.94 1.22 -5.45
C LEU A 46 -4.12 2.16 -5.23
N PHE A 47 -4.55 2.30 -3.98
CA PHE A 47 -5.60 3.25 -3.65
C PHE A 47 -5.16 4.70 -3.92
N LEU A 48 -3.93 5.06 -3.56
CA LEU A 48 -3.39 6.38 -3.82
C LEU A 48 -3.36 6.67 -5.32
N GLN A 49 -2.93 5.70 -6.15
CA GLN A 49 -2.95 5.83 -7.61
C GLN A 49 -4.37 6.03 -8.16
N VAL A 50 -5.33 5.21 -7.73
CA VAL A 50 -6.73 5.33 -8.17
C VAL A 50 -7.31 6.68 -7.74
N SER A 51 -6.96 7.14 -6.55
CA SER A 51 -7.46 8.39 -5.98
C SER A 51 -6.87 9.61 -6.66
N VAL A 52 -5.55 9.64 -6.89
CA VAL A 52 -4.89 10.71 -7.65
C VAL A 52 -5.43 10.75 -9.08
N LYS A 53 -5.63 9.59 -9.73
CA LYS A 53 -6.27 9.54 -11.06
C LYS A 53 -7.70 10.11 -11.03
N ALA A 54 -8.48 9.79 -10.00
CA ALA A 54 -9.83 10.33 -9.87
C ALA A 54 -9.80 11.84 -9.64
N LEU A 55 -8.86 12.38 -8.85
CA LEU A 55 -8.75 13.82 -8.59
C LEU A 55 -8.23 14.61 -9.81
N VAL A 56 -7.31 14.04 -10.58
CA VAL A 56 -6.67 14.67 -11.75
C VAL A 56 -7.48 14.48 -13.04
N ALA A 57 -8.45 13.56 -13.06
CA ALA A 57 -9.32 13.38 -14.22
C ALA A 57 -10.10 14.67 -14.53
N PRO A 58 -10.08 15.16 -15.79
CA PRO A 58 -10.70 16.42 -16.16
C PRO A 58 -12.17 16.39 -15.77
N ALA A 59 -12.60 17.37 -14.97
CA ALA A 59 -14.00 17.56 -14.65
C ALA A 59 -14.71 17.88 -15.97
N GLY A 60 -15.63 17.02 -16.41
CA GLY A 60 -16.45 17.28 -17.59
C GLY A 60 -17.17 18.63 -17.45
N ALA A 61 -17.41 19.30 -18.57
CA ALA A 61 -17.93 20.68 -18.66
C ALA A 61 -19.27 20.96 -17.93
N ALA A 62 -19.89 19.95 -17.31
CA ALA A 62 -21.10 20.03 -16.49
C ALA A 62 -20.84 19.98 -14.96
N ALA A 63 -19.59 20.13 -14.50
CA ALA A 63 -19.25 20.12 -13.09
C ALA A 63 -19.58 21.48 -12.42
N GLY A 64 -20.79 21.62 -11.88
CA GLY A 64 -21.17 22.79 -11.09
C GLY A 64 -20.25 23.02 -9.88
N LYS A 65 -20.23 24.24 -9.32
CA LYS A 65 -19.35 24.67 -8.20
C LYS A 65 -19.27 23.68 -7.00
N ASN A 66 -20.30 22.88 -6.76
CA ASN A 66 -20.37 21.89 -5.68
C ASN A 66 -19.82 20.49 -6.02
N TYR A 67 -19.43 20.24 -7.28
CA TYR A 67 -18.93 18.93 -7.72
C TYR A 67 -17.59 18.58 -7.06
N LEU A 68 -16.65 19.53 -7.01
CA LEU A 68 -15.34 19.34 -6.37
C LEU A 68 -15.48 19.05 -4.88
N VAL A 69 -16.34 19.78 -4.17
CA VAL A 69 -16.56 19.61 -2.71
C VAL A 69 -17.15 18.23 -2.41
N LYS A 70 -18.17 17.79 -3.15
CA LYS A 70 -18.75 16.43 -2.99
C LYS A 70 -17.73 15.33 -3.29
N ARG A 71 -16.89 15.53 -4.31
CA ARG A 71 -15.84 14.57 -4.69
C ARG A 71 -14.72 14.50 -3.65
N LEU A 72 -14.32 15.64 -3.08
CA LEU A 72 -13.38 15.72 -1.97
C LEU A 72 -13.94 15.07 -0.70
N ALA A 73 -15.18 15.39 -0.32
CA ALA A 73 -15.82 14.83 0.87
C ALA A 73 -15.97 13.30 0.75
N ALA A 74 -16.38 12.80 -0.41
CA ALA A 74 -16.43 11.36 -0.69
C ALA A 74 -15.04 10.71 -0.65
N TYR A 75 -14.00 11.42 -1.11
CA TYR A 75 -12.61 10.97 -1.02
C TYR A 75 -12.14 10.88 0.44
N PHE A 76 -12.32 11.94 1.23
CA PHE A 76 -11.96 11.96 2.65
C PHE A 76 -12.73 10.92 3.46
N GLY A 77 -14.03 10.73 3.19
CA GLY A 77 -14.82 9.69 3.86
C GLY A 77 -14.30 8.27 3.59
N ARG A 78 -13.97 7.95 2.32
CA ARG A 78 -13.35 6.65 1.97
C ARG A 78 -11.95 6.51 2.54
N PHE A 79 -11.19 7.60 2.60
CA PHE A 79 -9.85 7.61 3.21
C PHE A 79 -9.91 7.34 4.71
N LEU A 80 -10.83 8.00 5.43
CA LEU A 80 -11.04 7.81 6.87
C LEU A 80 -11.47 6.37 7.20
N ALA A 81 -12.44 5.84 6.45
CA ALA A 81 -12.89 4.45 6.60
C ALA A 81 -11.75 3.45 6.38
N LYS A 82 -10.85 3.73 5.44
CA LYS A 82 -9.65 2.90 5.20
C LYS A 82 -8.63 3.01 6.32
N LEU A 83 -8.38 4.21 6.86
CA LEU A 83 -7.48 4.35 8.00
C LEU A 83 -8.00 3.58 9.21
N LEU A 84 -9.31 3.64 9.48
CA LEU A 84 -9.96 2.83 10.51
C LEU A 84 -9.76 1.33 10.25
N LEU A 85 -10.04 0.86 9.02
CA LEU A 85 -9.84 -0.54 8.66
C LEU A 85 -8.38 -0.98 8.84
N LEU A 86 -7.43 -0.14 8.44
CA LEU A 86 -6.00 -0.41 8.50
C LEU A 86 -5.49 -0.40 9.96
N ALA A 87 -6.03 0.48 10.80
CA ALA A 87 -5.77 0.48 12.24
C ALA A 87 -6.31 -0.79 12.91
N VAL A 88 -7.51 -1.24 12.56
CA VAL A 88 -8.08 -2.52 13.05
C VAL A 88 -7.22 -3.70 12.58
N LEU A 89 -6.78 -3.70 11.31
CA LEU A 89 -5.92 -4.74 10.76
C LEU A 89 -4.57 -4.79 11.48
N LEU A 90 -3.93 -3.64 11.70
CA LEU A 90 -2.69 -3.54 12.47
C LEU A 90 -2.89 -4.01 13.91
N PHE A 91 -4.00 -3.65 14.55
CA PHE A 91 -4.33 -4.12 15.90
C PHE A 91 -4.44 -5.64 15.94
N VAL A 92 -5.18 -6.26 15.02
CA VAL A 92 -5.32 -7.73 14.94
C VAL A 92 -3.95 -8.39 14.69
N LEU A 93 -3.18 -7.90 13.73
CA LEU A 93 -1.87 -8.47 13.38
C LEU A 93 -0.91 -8.41 14.57
N VAL A 94 -0.85 -7.28 15.25
CA VAL A 94 0.11 -7.08 16.34
C VAL A 94 -0.36 -7.75 17.64
N LYS A 95 -1.60 -7.48 18.05
CA LYS A 95 -2.08 -7.87 19.39
C LYS A 95 -2.65 -9.28 19.43
N LEU A 96 -3.28 -9.74 18.36
CA LEU A 96 -3.88 -11.09 18.33
C LEU A 96 -2.94 -12.11 17.69
N LEU A 97 -2.24 -11.75 16.62
CA LEU A 97 -1.36 -12.66 15.89
C LEU A 97 0.12 -12.57 16.32
N ALA A 98 0.43 -11.73 17.33
CA ALA A 98 1.78 -11.50 17.84
C ALA A 98 2.82 -11.16 16.75
N VAL A 99 2.38 -10.57 15.64
CA VAL A 99 3.26 -10.20 14.54
C VAL A 99 4.17 -9.07 14.97
N ASN A 100 5.45 -9.22 14.66
CA ASN A 100 6.46 -8.25 15.04
C ASN A 100 6.29 -6.93 14.28
N TRP A 101 6.10 -5.82 14.99
CA TRP A 101 5.98 -4.47 14.42
C TRP A 101 7.15 -4.11 13.50
N LEU A 102 8.37 -4.55 13.83
CA LEU A 102 9.55 -4.31 12.99
C LEU A 102 9.39 -4.95 11.61
N GLY A 103 8.81 -6.15 11.56
CA GLY A 103 8.52 -6.82 10.29
C GLY A 103 7.51 -6.02 9.46
N ILE A 104 6.46 -5.51 10.09
CA ILE A 104 5.44 -4.69 9.41
C ILE A 104 6.06 -3.41 8.82
N LEU A 105 6.91 -2.72 9.58
CA LEU A 105 7.61 -1.52 9.12
C LEU A 105 8.57 -1.82 7.96
N LEU A 106 9.32 -2.92 8.05
CA LEU A 106 10.19 -3.39 6.97
C LEU A 106 9.40 -3.72 5.69
N GLY A 107 8.26 -4.38 5.83
CA GLY A 107 7.36 -4.68 4.71
C GLY A 107 6.82 -3.41 4.04
N LEU A 108 6.42 -2.41 4.83
CA LEU A 108 5.96 -1.11 4.33
C LEU A 108 7.07 -0.35 3.58
N LEU A 109 8.29 -0.34 4.13
CA LEU A 109 9.47 0.24 3.49
C LEU A 109 9.79 -0.47 2.18
N LEU A 110 9.75 -1.80 2.17
CA LEU A 110 10.01 -2.62 0.99
C LEU A 110 9.00 -2.31 -0.12
N ALA A 111 7.71 -2.28 0.19
CA ALA A 111 6.67 -1.93 -0.77
C ALA A 111 6.86 -0.51 -1.34
N THR A 112 7.29 0.44 -0.49
CA THR A 112 7.61 1.81 -0.91
C THR A 112 8.81 1.86 -1.85
N ALA A 113 9.88 1.15 -1.51
CA ALA A 113 11.08 1.06 -2.34
C ALA A 113 10.78 0.44 -3.71
N VAL A 114 10.05 -0.69 -3.74
CA VAL A 114 9.60 -1.32 -4.99
C VAL A 114 8.77 -0.36 -5.82
N TYR A 115 7.84 0.36 -5.21
CA TYR A 115 7.02 1.34 -5.90
C TYR A 115 7.86 2.50 -6.47
N MET A 116 8.78 3.07 -5.68
CA MET A 116 9.69 4.13 -6.16
C MET A 116 10.54 3.66 -7.33
N VAL A 117 11.11 2.45 -7.26
CA VAL A 117 11.91 1.87 -8.36
C VAL A 117 11.07 1.72 -9.63
N GLN A 118 9.81 1.28 -9.51
CA GLN A 118 8.90 1.18 -10.65
C GLN A 118 8.59 2.55 -11.26
N VAL A 119 8.37 3.57 -10.42
CA VAL A 119 8.12 4.94 -10.88
C VAL A 119 9.36 5.51 -11.59
N MET A 120 10.56 5.31 -11.03
CA MET A 120 11.81 5.76 -11.64
C MET A 120 12.10 5.05 -12.97
N ARG A 121 11.85 3.73 -13.06
CA ARG A 121 12.00 2.97 -14.31
C ARG A 121 11.06 3.41 -15.43
N LYS A 122 9.93 4.04 -15.10
CA LYS A 122 8.98 4.59 -16.11
C LYS A 122 9.31 6.00 -16.57
N ARG A 123 10.19 6.71 -15.85
CA ARG A 123 10.66 8.05 -16.23
C ARG A 123 11.90 8.02 -17.12
N LYS A 124 12.60 6.89 -17.20
CA LYS A 124 13.61 6.58 -18.21
C LYS A 124 12.95 5.92 -19.41
#